data_AF-A0A8T2BMD1-F1
#
_entry.id   AF-A0A8T2BMD1-F1
#
_cell.length_a   1.000
_cell.length_b   1.000
_cell.length_c   1.000
_cell.angle_alpha   90.00
_cell.angle_beta   90.00
_cell.angle_gamma   90.00
#
_symmetry.space_group_name_H-M   'P 1'
#
loop_
_entity.id
_entity.type
_entity.pdbx_description
1 polymer ?
#
loop_
_entity_poly.entity_id
_entity_poly.type
_entity_poly.pdbx_seq_one_letter_code
_entity_poly.pdbx_strand_id
1 'polypeptide(L)'
;MISNITAGTQEQIQMVIKANLIAPLVNLLQNAEFDIKKEAAWAISNVTLGSHDQIKYLVEQGCIKPLCNLLVCQDPEIIIVCLEALENILKVGEAEKNLCNTGNMNYYTQLIDDAGGLEKMEELQNNDNNEIYEKAVKIMETYWLEEEDEETQQH
;
A
#
# COMPACT_ATOMS: atom_id res chain seq x y z
N MET A 1 2.37 -17.26 14.86
CA MET A 1 1.48 -17.22 13.68
C MET A 1 0.38 -16.22 13.95
N ILE A 2 0.64 -14.96 13.63
CA ILE A 2 -0.36 -13.87 13.66
C ILE A 2 -0.99 -13.72 12.25
N SER A 3 -0.29 -14.16 11.19
CA SER A 3 -0.78 -14.20 9.80
C SER A 3 -2.14 -14.91 9.63
N ASN A 4 -2.37 -16.06 10.30
CA ASN A 4 -3.66 -16.77 10.21
C ASN A 4 -4.82 -16.10 10.96
N ILE A 5 -4.55 -15.10 11.82
CA ILE A 5 -5.58 -14.33 12.53
C ILE A 5 -5.96 -13.08 11.73
N THR A 6 -5.07 -12.56 10.89
CA THR A 6 -5.40 -11.47 9.97
C THR A 6 -5.98 -11.98 8.65
N ALA A 7 -5.90 -13.28 8.35
CA ALA A 7 -6.51 -13.91 7.19
C ALA A 7 -8.02 -14.22 7.35
N GLY A 8 -8.61 -13.95 8.52
CA GLY A 8 -10.05 -14.16 8.72
C GLY A 8 -10.87 -12.89 8.63
N THR A 9 -12.18 -13.11 8.69
CA THR A 9 -13.31 -12.19 8.52
C THR A 9 -13.04 -10.74 8.95
N GLN A 10 -13.72 -9.77 8.31
CA GLN A 10 -13.66 -8.33 8.65
C GLN A 10 -13.70 -8.03 10.17
N GLU A 11 -14.35 -8.89 10.95
CA GLU A 11 -14.41 -8.84 12.41
C GLU A 11 -13.05 -9.02 13.11
N GLN A 12 -12.15 -9.88 12.58
CA GLN A 12 -10.78 -10.05 13.10
C GLN A 12 -9.90 -8.84 12.77
N ILE A 13 -10.03 -8.30 11.56
CA ILE A 13 -9.39 -7.03 11.16
C ILE A 13 -9.86 -5.91 12.10
N GLN A 14 -11.16 -5.83 12.39
CA GLN A 14 -11.72 -4.87 13.35
C GLN A 14 -11.23 -5.08 14.78
N MET A 15 -10.99 -6.32 15.22
CA MET A 15 -10.41 -6.60 16.53
C MET A 15 -8.94 -6.15 16.62
N VAL A 16 -8.15 -6.36 15.57
CA VAL A 16 -6.75 -5.89 15.51
C VAL A 16 -6.68 -4.36 15.60
N ILE A 17 -7.57 -3.66 14.90
CA ILE A 17 -7.67 -2.20 14.95
C ILE A 17 -8.16 -1.74 16.33
N LYS A 18 -9.24 -2.33 16.87
CA LYS A 18 -9.76 -2.00 18.21
C LYS A 18 -8.75 -2.27 19.33
N ALA A 19 -7.85 -3.22 19.14
CA ALA A 19 -6.78 -3.54 20.07
C ALA A 19 -5.54 -2.61 19.94
N ASN A 20 -5.59 -1.57 19.09
CA ASN A 20 -4.46 -0.68 18.78
C ASN A 20 -3.20 -1.44 18.32
N LEU A 21 -3.36 -2.58 17.64
CA LEU A 21 -2.24 -3.41 17.21
C LEU A 21 -1.57 -2.91 15.91
N ILE A 22 -2.18 -1.94 15.22
CA ILE A 22 -1.62 -1.36 13.98
C ILE A 22 -0.29 -0.64 14.23
N ALA A 23 -0.19 0.21 15.26
CA ALA A 23 1.06 0.90 15.57
C ALA A 23 2.22 -0.07 15.92
N PRO A 24 2.00 -1.10 16.77
CA PRO A 24 2.98 -2.17 16.95
C PRO A 24 3.35 -2.91 15.66
N LEU A 25 2.38 -3.23 14.80
CA LEU A 25 2.64 -3.92 13.53
C LEU A 25 3.51 -3.08 12.59
N VAL A 26 3.22 -1.78 12.46
CA VAL A 26 4.03 -0.84 11.69
C VAL A 26 5.45 -0.74 12.25
N ASN A 27 5.59 -0.70 13.58
CA ASN A 27 6.90 -0.69 14.23
C ASN A 27 7.68 -1.99 13.99
N LEU A 28 7.01 -3.15 14.01
CA LEU A 28 7.63 -4.44 13.66
C LEU A 28 8.07 -4.46 12.20
N LEU A 29 7.27 -3.92 11.29
CA LEU A 29 7.60 -3.85 9.87
C LEU A 29 8.89 -3.04 9.60
N GLN A 30 9.21 -2.07 10.46
CA GLN A 30 10.44 -1.28 10.36
C GLN A 30 11.62 -1.94 11.09
N ASN A 31 11.41 -2.36 12.34
CA ASN A 31 12.50 -2.67 13.28
C ASN A 31 12.72 -4.16 13.56
N ALA A 32 11.82 -5.06 13.13
CA ALA A 32 11.93 -6.48 13.42
C ALA A 32 12.84 -7.23 12.43
N GLU A 33 13.08 -8.51 12.71
CA GLU A 33 13.77 -9.43 11.81
C GLU A 33 12.92 -9.72 10.56
N PHE A 34 13.57 -10.15 9.48
CA PHE A 34 12.93 -10.33 8.17
C PHE A 34 11.70 -11.25 8.25
N ASP A 35 11.78 -12.38 8.95
CA ASP A 35 10.65 -13.31 9.11
C ASP A 35 9.44 -12.66 9.79
N ILE A 36 9.66 -11.76 10.74
CA ILE A 36 8.59 -11.02 11.42
C ILE A 36 8.04 -9.91 10.51
N LYS A 37 8.91 -9.26 9.73
CA LYS A 37 8.50 -8.28 8.72
C LYS A 37 7.59 -8.90 7.67
N LYS A 38 7.86 -10.13 7.24
CA LYS A 38 6.97 -10.89 6.34
C LYS A 38 5.57 -11.00 6.94
N GLU A 39 5.45 -11.55 8.14
CA GLU A 39 4.17 -11.73 8.83
C GLU A 39 3.43 -10.39 9.04
N ALA A 40 4.16 -9.33 9.39
CA ALA A 40 3.58 -7.99 9.55
C ALA A 40 3.09 -7.40 8.22
N ALA A 41 3.78 -7.66 7.09
CA ALA A 41 3.36 -7.19 5.78
C ALA A 41 2.08 -7.89 5.31
N TRP A 42 1.99 -9.21 5.51
CA TRP A 42 0.77 -9.97 5.29
C TRP A 42 -0.39 -9.46 6.14
N ALA A 43 -0.14 -9.19 7.42
CA ALA A 43 -1.13 -8.62 8.31
C ALA A 43 -1.64 -7.26 7.83
N ILE A 44 -0.75 -6.37 7.40
CA ILE A 44 -1.12 -5.05 6.87
C ILE A 44 -1.91 -5.18 5.56
N SER A 45 -1.48 -6.01 4.62
CA SER A 45 -2.18 -6.23 3.35
C SER A 45 -3.60 -6.75 3.57
N ASN A 46 -3.80 -7.65 4.53
CA ASN A 46 -5.15 -8.10 4.85
C ASN A 46 -6.02 -6.99 5.45
N VAL A 47 -5.45 -6.10 6.26
CA VAL A 47 -6.19 -4.94 6.79
C VAL A 47 -6.55 -3.97 5.65
N THR A 48 -5.72 -3.85 4.60
CA THR A 48 -6.06 -3.01 3.44
C THR A 48 -7.14 -3.60 2.53
N LEU A 49 -7.54 -4.87 2.71
CA LEU A 49 -8.75 -5.46 2.11
C LEU A 49 -10.02 -5.14 2.90
N GLY A 50 -9.89 -4.39 3.99
CA GLY A 50 -10.98 -3.99 4.88
C GLY A 50 -11.81 -2.80 4.35
N SER A 51 -12.39 -2.03 5.27
CA SER A 51 -13.17 -0.82 4.92
C SER A 51 -12.28 0.41 4.71
N HIS A 52 -12.79 1.41 3.98
CA HIS A 52 -12.11 2.69 3.74
C HIS A 52 -11.58 3.35 5.03
N ASP A 53 -12.37 3.34 6.11
CA ASP A 53 -11.96 3.87 7.41
C ASP A 53 -10.75 3.14 8.01
N GLN A 54 -10.64 1.82 7.81
CA GLN A 54 -9.53 1.01 8.32
C GLN A 54 -8.23 1.34 7.57
N ILE A 55 -8.33 1.50 6.25
CA ILE A 55 -7.22 1.87 5.38
C ILE A 55 -6.71 3.27 5.72
N LYS A 56 -7.62 4.22 5.91
CA LYS A 56 -7.30 5.59 6.34
C LYS A 56 -6.56 5.61 7.67
N TYR A 57 -7.06 4.86 8.66
CA TYR A 57 -6.39 4.72 9.94
C TYR A 57 -4.99 4.10 9.81
N LEU A 58 -4.81 3.10 8.92
CA LEU A 58 -3.51 2.50 8.62
C LEU A 58 -2.51 3.53 8.08
N VAL A 59 -2.96 4.36 7.13
CA VAL A 59 -2.15 5.44 6.57
C VAL A 59 -1.78 6.47 7.64
N GLU A 60 -2.72 6.85 8.52
CA GLU A 60 -2.46 7.75 9.65
C GLU A 60 -1.42 7.18 10.64
N GLN A 61 -1.33 5.85 10.78
CA GLN A 61 -0.27 5.19 11.57
C GLN A 61 1.09 5.13 10.84
N GLY A 62 1.20 5.65 9.62
CA GLY A 62 2.46 5.74 8.89
C GLY A 62 2.91 4.41 8.26
N CYS A 63 1.99 3.58 7.80
CA CYS A 63 2.31 2.28 7.19
C CYS A 63 2.99 2.37 5.82
N ILE A 64 2.81 3.48 5.08
CA ILE A 64 3.27 3.64 3.70
C ILE A 64 4.79 3.50 3.57
N LYS A 65 5.56 4.28 4.34
CA LYS A 65 7.03 4.23 4.31
C LYS A 65 7.61 2.84 4.60
N PRO A 66 7.18 2.13 5.66
CA PRO A 66 7.53 0.72 5.86
C PRO A 66 7.20 -0.19 4.67
N LEU A 67 6.01 -0.06 4.06
CA LEU A 67 5.62 -0.87 2.89
C LEU A 67 6.51 -0.59 1.68
N CYS A 68 6.79 0.68 1.38
CA CYS A 68 7.71 1.07 0.31
C CYS A 68 9.10 0.48 0.54
N ASN A 69 9.60 0.47 1.78
CA ASN A 69 10.90 -0.12 2.10
C ASN A 69 10.95 -1.64 1.90
N LEU A 70 9.82 -2.34 1.88
CA LEU A 70 9.78 -3.77 1.57
C LEU A 70 9.75 -4.07 0.07
N LEU A 71 9.48 -3.08 -0.78
CA LEU A 71 9.53 -3.26 -2.24
C LEU A 71 10.94 -3.60 -2.75
N VAL A 72 11.99 -3.24 -2.01
CA VAL A 72 13.39 -3.55 -2.34
C VAL A 72 13.87 -4.88 -1.76
N CYS A 73 12.98 -5.70 -1.19
CA CYS A 73 13.38 -7.00 -0.64
C CYS A 73 13.61 -8.05 -1.73
N GLN A 74 14.37 -9.11 -1.42
CA GLN A 74 14.66 -10.19 -2.38
C GLN A 74 13.52 -11.22 -2.50
N ASP A 75 12.42 -11.02 -1.78
CA ASP A 75 11.34 -11.99 -1.69
C ASP A 75 10.14 -11.56 -2.55
N PRO A 76 9.91 -12.24 -3.68
CA PRO A 76 8.88 -11.82 -4.63
C PRO A 76 7.47 -11.89 -4.05
N GLU A 77 7.18 -12.82 -3.13
CA GLU A 77 5.86 -12.90 -2.50
C GLU A 77 5.59 -11.64 -1.67
N ILE A 78 6.59 -11.15 -0.95
CA ILE A 78 6.45 -9.94 -0.13
C ILE A 78 6.32 -8.70 -0.98
N ILE A 79 7.08 -8.60 -2.07
CA ILE A 79 6.94 -7.50 -3.02
C ILE A 79 5.50 -7.45 -3.54
N ILE A 80 4.94 -8.58 -3.98
CA ILE A 80 3.56 -8.66 -4.49
C ILE A 80 2.56 -8.22 -3.40
N VAL A 81 2.70 -8.73 -2.17
CA VAL A 81 1.83 -8.35 -1.04
C VAL A 81 1.91 -6.85 -0.73
N CYS A 82 3.10 -6.26 -0.82
CA CYS A 82 3.28 -4.82 -0.60
C CYS A 82 2.68 -3.99 -1.74
N LEU A 83 2.85 -4.42 -3.00
CA LEU A 83 2.24 -3.78 -4.15
C LEU A 83 0.70 -3.82 -4.07
N GLU A 84 0.11 -4.96 -3.69
CA GLU A 84 -1.33 -5.09 -3.49
C GLU A 84 -1.84 -4.19 -2.35
N ALA A 85 -1.08 -4.11 -1.25
CA ALA A 85 -1.44 -3.23 -0.14
C ALA A 85 -1.42 -1.75 -0.56
N LEU A 86 -0.41 -1.33 -1.32
CA LEU A 86 -0.30 0.03 -1.85
C LEU A 86 -1.40 0.33 -2.88
N GLU A 87 -1.70 -0.61 -3.78
CA GLU A 87 -2.79 -0.49 -4.75
C GLU A 87 -4.14 -0.29 -4.04
N ASN A 88 -4.42 -1.04 -2.98
CA ASN A 88 -5.66 -0.88 -2.21
C ASN A 88 -5.74 0.49 -1.52
N ILE A 89 -4.62 1.00 -0.99
CA ILE A 89 -4.56 2.35 -0.41
C ILE A 89 -4.86 3.40 -1.49
N LEU A 90 -4.25 3.27 -2.66
CA LEU A 90 -4.43 4.18 -3.79
C LEU A 90 -5.89 4.22 -4.27
N LYS A 91 -6.53 3.04 -4.42
CA LYS A 91 -7.97 2.91 -4.75
C LYS A 91 -8.86 3.66 -3.77
N VAL A 92 -8.57 3.59 -2.48
CA VAL A 92 -9.33 4.32 -1.46
C VAL A 92 -9.18 5.83 -1.62
N GLY A 93 -7.98 6.31 -1.92
CA GLY A 93 -7.75 7.75 -2.17
C GLY A 93 -8.44 8.25 -3.41
N GLU A 94 -8.47 7.44 -4.46
CA GLU A 94 -9.20 7.76 -5.67
C GLU A 94 -10.72 7.77 -5.43
N ALA A 95 -11.23 6.83 -4.64
CA ALA A 95 -12.63 6.85 -4.19
C ALA A 95 -12.94 8.10 -3.33
N GLU A 96 -12.05 8.50 -2.42
CA GLU A 96 -12.20 9.74 -1.63
C GLU A 96 -12.10 11.00 -2.52
N LYS A 97 -11.20 11.02 -3.52
CA LYS A 97 -11.09 12.08 -4.54
C LYS A 97 -12.44 12.30 -5.23
N ASN A 98 -13.07 11.22 -5.68
CA ASN A 98 -14.38 11.25 -6.35
C ASN A 98 -15.53 11.69 -5.44
N LEU A 99 -15.45 11.45 -4.12
CA LEU A 99 -16.49 11.80 -3.16
C LEU A 99 -16.46 13.25 -2.70
N CYS A 100 -15.26 13.84 -2.54
CA CYS A 100 -15.11 15.15 -1.91
C CYS A 100 -15.10 16.34 -2.88
N ASN A 101 -15.05 16.14 -4.20
CA ASN A 101 -14.92 17.22 -5.21
C ASN A 101 -13.76 18.20 -4.90
N THR A 102 -12.80 17.79 -4.06
CA THR A 102 -11.54 18.47 -3.81
C THR A 102 -10.63 18.14 -4.97
N GLY A 103 -10.85 18.83 -6.10
CA GLY A 103 -9.94 18.79 -7.24
C GLY A 103 -8.53 19.13 -6.76
N ASN A 104 -7.64 18.15 -6.73
CA ASN A 104 -6.65 18.04 -7.80
C ASN A 104 -5.70 16.85 -7.66
N MET A 105 -5.58 16.18 -6.50
CA MET A 105 -4.58 15.13 -6.33
C MET A 105 -5.07 14.05 -5.38
N ASN A 106 -4.72 12.78 -5.64
CA ASN A 106 -4.91 11.71 -4.67
C ASN A 106 -3.91 11.93 -3.51
N TYR A 107 -4.39 12.20 -2.29
CA TYR A 107 -3.50 12.45 -1.15
C TYR A 107 -2.54 11.26 -0.88
N TYR A 108 -2.99 10.03 -1.16
CA TYR A 108 -2.15 8.86 -0.96
C TYR A 108 -1.08 8.68 -2.05
N THR A 109 -1.30 9.16 -3.29
CA THR A 109 -0.22 9.14 -4.32
C THR A 109 0.93 10.03 -3.86
N GLN A 110 0.63 11.23 -3.39
CA GLN A 110 1.64 12.15 -2.85
C GLN A 110 2.40 11.54 -1.66
N LEU A 111 1.71 10.88 -0.72
CA LEU A 111 2.38 10.25 0.42
C LEU A 111 3.28 9.07 0.02
N ILE A 112 2.91 8.31 -1.01
CA ILE A 112 3.73 7.22 -1.54
C ILE A 112 4.97 7.78 -2.24
N ASP A 113 4.81 8.87 -3.00
CA ASP A 113 5.92 9.56 -3.64
C ASP A 113 6.91 10.15 -2.62
N ASP A 114 6.40 10.84 -1.59
CA ASP A 114 7.20 11.36 -0.46
C ASP A 114 7.96 10.24 0.30
N ALA A 115 7.44 9.02 0.29
CA ALA A 115 8.08 7.85 0.87
C ALA A 115 9.14 7.20 -0.05
N GLY A 116 9.36 7.76 -1.24
CA GLY A 116 10.19 7.20 -2.30
C GLY A 116 9.65 5.87 -2.82
N GLY A 117 8.33 5.71 -2.85
CA GLY A 117 7.66 4.51 -3.36
C GLY A 117 7.77 4.41 -4.88
N LEU A 118 7.66 5.54 -5.59
CA LEU A 118 7.71 5.60 -7.05
C LEU A 118 9.08 5.14 -7.58
N GLU A 119 10.17 5.72 -7.08
CA GLU A 119 11.54 5.31 -7.42
C GLU A 119 11.76 3.80 -7.24
N LYS A 120 11.25 3.23 -6.13
CA LYS A 120 11.35 1.79 -5.87
C LYS A 120 10.50 0.95 -6.82
N MET A 121 9.33 1.43 -7.23
CA MET A 121 8.50 0.74 -8.23
C MET A 121 9.13 0.78 -9.63
N GLU A 122 9.83 1.86 -9.98
CA GLU A 122 10.64 1.92 -11.21
C GLU A 122 11.81 0.92 -11.16
N GLU A 123 12.50 0.80 -10.03
CA GLU A 123 13.55 -0.22 -9.85
C GLU A 123 12.99 -1.64 -10.04
N LEU A 124 11.77 -1.90 -9.56
CA LEU A 124 11.08 -3.18 -9.75
C LEU A 124 10.80 -3.51 -11.22
N GLN A 125 10.81 -2.53 -12.12
CA GLN A 125 10.68 -2.82 -13.56
C GLN A 125 11.88 -3.59 -14.13
N ASN A 126 13.03 -3.52 -13.47
CA ASN A 126 14.23 -4.28 -13.86
C ASN A 126 14.29 -5.67 -13.20
N ASN A 127 13.25 -6.06 -12.47
CA ASN A 127 13.20 -7.34 -11.76
C ASN A 127 12.91 -8.50 -12.73
N ASP A 128 13.52 -9.67 -12.51
CA ASP A 128 13.35 -10.85 -13.36
C ASP A 128 11.93 -11.46 -13.28
N ASN A 129 11.11 -11.01 -12.32
CA ASN A 129 9.76 -11.49 -12.12
C ASN A 129 8.74 -10.64 -12.91
N ASN A 130 8.21 -11.23 -13.99
CA ASN A 130 7.19 -10.61 -14.84
C ASN A 130 5.93 -10.17 -14.08
N GLU A 131 5.49 -10.90 -13.05
CA GLU A 131 4.28 -10.54 -12.30
C GLU A 131 4.49 -9.24 -11.49
N ILE A 132 5.67 -9.09 -10.89
CA ILE A 132 6.05 -7.88 -10.16
C ILE A 132 6.17 -6.70 -11.12
N TYR A 133 6.83 -6.91 -12.26
CA TYR A 133 6.94 -5.91 -13.33
C TYR A 133 5.56 -5.43 -13.78
N GLU A 134 4.67 -6.35 -14.18
CA GLU A 134 3.35 -6.02 -14.69
C GLU A 134 2.50 -5.28 -13.66
N LYS A 135 2.52 -5.71 -12.39
CA LYS A 135 1.82 -5.02 -11.29
C LYS A 135 2.38 -3.62 -11.04
N ALA A 136 3.70 -3.47 -10.95
CA ALA A 136 4.32 -2.18 -10.70
C ALA A 136 3.99 -1.17 -11.81
N VAL A 137 4.17 -1.58 -13.08
CA VAL A 137 3.83 -0.75 -14.24
C VAL A 137 2.36 -0.37 -14.21
N LYS A 138 1.46 -1.34 -14.04
CA LYS A 138 0.02 -1.06 -14.02
C LYS A 138 -0.37 -0.04 -12.94
N ILE A 139 0.19 -0.16 -11.72
CA ILE A 139 -0.09 0.79 -10.63
C ILE A 139 0.41 2.19 -11.01
N MET A 140 1.63 2.30 -11.54
CA MET A 140 2.19 3.59 -11.98
C MET A 140 1.34 4.21 -13.10
N GLU A 141 0.97 3.42 -14.12
CA GLU A 141 0.14 3.92 -15.22
C GLU A 141 -1.25 4.36 -14.74
N THR A 142 -1.87 3.61 -13.83
CA THR A 142 -3.22 3.94 -13.34
C THR A 142 -3.23 5.21 -12.48
N TYR A 143 -2.26 5.38 -11.59
CA TYR A 143 -2.32 6.43 -10.56
C TYR A 143 -1.41 7.63 -10.81
N TRP A 144 -0.38 7.49 -11.64
CA TRP A 144 0.59 8.56 -11.97
C TRP A 144 0.54 9.00 -13.45
N LEU A 145 -0.04 8.23 -14.39
CA LEU A 145 -0.22 8.71 -15.77
C LEU A 145 -1.59 9.33 -16.05
N GLU A 146 -2.63 9.03 -15.25
CA GLU A 146 -3.93 9.72 -15.39
C GLU A 146 -3.85 11.24 -15.11
N GLU A 147 -2.75 11.74 -14.55
CA GLU A 147 -2.50 13.19 -14.41
C GLU A 147 -2.08 13.87 -15.72
N GLU A 148 -1.58 13.15 -16.74
CA GLU A 148 -1.20 13.76 -18.04
C GLU A 148 -2.36 13.89 -19.04
N ASP A 149 -3.41 13.07 -18.93
CA ASP A 149 -4.53 13.07 -19.88
C ASP A 149 -5.61 14.13 -19.58
N GLU A 150 -5.66 14.70 -18.37
CA GLU A 150 -6.57 15.81 -18.06
C GLU A 150 -6.01 17.19 -18.46
N GLU A 151 -4.68 17.34 -18.67
CA GLU A 151 -4.08 18.60 -19.16
C GLU A 151 -4.15 18.77 -20.69
N THR A 152 -4.39 17.70 -21.47
CA THR A 152 -4.40 17.77 -22.94
C THR A 152 -5.75 18.13 -23.57
N GLN A 153 -6.81 18.37 -22.78
CA GLN A 153 -8.13 18.80 -23.28
C GLN A 153 -8.50 20.28 -23.02
N GLN A 154 -7.52 21.14 -22.69
CA GLN A 154 -7.72 22.60 -22.71
C GLN A 154 -6.79 23.30 -23.71
N HIS A 155 -7.04 23.12 -25.01
CA HIS A 155 -6.67 24.12 -26.03
C HIS A 155 -7.66 24.16 -27.20
#